data_AF-A0A4P9WPZ1-F1
#
_entry.id   AF-A0A4P9WPZ1-F1
#
_cell.length_a   1.000
_cell.length_b   1.000
_cell.length_c   1.000
_cell.angle_alpha   90.00
_cell.angle_beta   90.00
_cell.angle_gamma   90.00
#
_symmetry.space_group_name_H-M   'P 1'
#
loop_
_entity.id
_entity.type
_entity.pdbx_description
1 polymer ?
#
loop_
_entity_poly.entity_id
_entity_poly.type
_entity_poly.pdbx_seq_one_letter_code
_entity_poly.pdbx_strand_id
1 'polypeptide(L)'
;MGSGRYGKGVLCNLLDVTMGGYAHTFESAMLTCERQSFSSPPIDPLNLHGKYWVGSSEPEKDKTINRGLVKFLTGNEKITGLYNYQNTEVTIYPHYSLELQCYSIPSLDGDDNAIWDVGRIIDFVFEFVDSPVGEYQRKIDRTLESKAKA
;
A
#
# COMPACT_ATOMS: atom_id res chain seq x y z
N MET A 1 9.97 1.28 22.81
CA MET A 1 8.89 1.50 21.81
C MET A 1 8.92 2.97 21.44
N GLY A 2 9.78 3.34 20.50
CA GLY A 2 10.05 4.73 20.19
C GLY A 2 10.27 4.91 18.70
N SER A 3 9.51 5.85 18.13
CA SER A 3 9.91 6.69 17.00
C SER A 3 9.92 6.03 15.62
N GLY A 4 8.72 5.75 15.07
CA GLY A 4 8.49 5.58 13.63
C GLY A 4 8.70 6.89 12.84
N ARG A 5 9.86 7.54 13.00
CA ARG A 5 10.21 8.84 12.41
C ARG A 5 11.12 8.66 11.20
N TYR A 6 10.74 7.76 10.28
CA TYR A 6 11.46 7.51 9.02
C TYR A 6 10.84 8.24 7.82
N GLY A 7 9.76 9.02 8.03
CA GLY A 7 9.12 9.82 6.99
C GLY A 7 8.15 9.05 6.08
N LYS A 8 8.04 7.72 6.19
CA LYS A 8 7.10 6.90 5.38
C LYS A 8 5.64 7.38 5.48
N GLY A 9 5.14 7.59 6.70
CA GLY A 9 3.78 8.08 6.92
C GLY A 9 3.52 9.47 6.32
N VAL A 10 4.49 10.38 6.44
CA VAL A 10 4.38 11.73 5.86
C VAL A 10 4.39 11.68 4.33
N LEU A 11 5.20 10.80 3.73
CA LEU A 11 5.21 10.59 2.27
C LEU A 11 3.84 10.11 1.79
N CYS A 12 3.22 9.12 2.43
CA CYS A 12 1.93 8.62 1.98
C CYS A 12 0.80 9.65 2.19
N ASN A 13 0.83 10.42 3.28
CA ASN A 13 -0.09 11.55 3.43
C ASN A 13 0.12 12.62 2.33
N LEU A 14 1.37 12.89 1.93
CA LEU A 14 1.66 13.81 0.83
C LEU A 14 1.14 13.27 -0.51
N LEU A 15 1.32 11.98 -0.78
CA LEU A 15 0.80 11.32 -1.98
C LEU A 15 -0.73 11.37 -1.99
N ASP A 16 -1.39 11.06 -0.88
CA ASP A 16 -2.84 11.10 -0.76
C ASP A 16 -3.40 12.49 -1.06
N VAL A 17 -2.84 13.54 -0.45
CA VAL A 17 -3.28 14.92 -0.70
C VAL A 17 -2.98 15.37 -2.13
N THR A 18 -1.79 15.05 -2.66
CA THR A 18 -1.37 15.47 -4.01
C THR A 18 -2.20 14.78 -5.10
N MET A 19 -2.50 13.50 -4.91
CA MET A 19 -3.27 12.69 -5.87
C MET A 19 -4.77 12.85 -5.69
N GLY A 20 -5.24 13.28 -4.51
CA GLY A 20 -6.65 13.55 -4.20
C GLY A 20 -7.55 12.38 -4.59
N GLY A 21 -8.52 12.62 -5.47
CA GLY A 21 -9.45 11.59 -5.95
C GLY A 21 -8.80 10.39 -6.66
N TYR A 22 -7.52 10.48 -7.02
CA TYR A 22 -6.74 9.40 -7.65
C TYR A 22 -5.95 8.55 -6.66
N ALA A 23 -5.96 8.89 -5.37
CA ALA A 23 -5.43 8.07 -4.29
C ALA A 23 -6.50 7.18 -3.66
N HIS A 24 -6.05 6.08 -3.08
CA HIS A 24 -6.84 5.25 -2.18
C HIS A 24 -5.94 4.53 -1.18
N THR A 25 -6.46 4.24 0.01
CA THR A 25 -5.80 3.38 0.99
C THR A 25 -6.68 2.20 1.31
N PHE A 26 -6.11 1.02 1.44
CA PHE A 26 -6.83 -0.21 1.72
C PHE A 26 -6.22 -0.96 2.92
N GLU A 27 -6.98 -1.90 3.47
CA GLU A 27 -6.51 -2.70 4.62
C GLU A 27 -5.49 -3.74 4.19
N SER A 28 -4.40 -3.86 4.95
CA SER A 28 -3.33 -4.83 4.67
C SER A 28 -3.79 -6.28 4.67
N ALA A 29 -4.89 -6.57 5.39
CA ALA A 29 -5.61 -7.84 5.35
C ALA A 29 -5.92 -8.28 3.91
N MET A 30 -6.27 -7.34 3.02
CA MET A 30 -6.56 -7.61 1.61
C MET A 30 -5.39 -8.31 0.90
N LEU A 31 -4.13 -8.09 1.29
CA LEU A 31 -2.98 -8.77 0.68
C LEU A 31 -2.64 -10.12 1.32
N THR A 32 -3.22 -10.43 2.48
CA THR A 32 -2.90 -11.62 3.27
C THR A 32 -3.99 -12.67 3.25
N CYS A 33 -5.22 -12.28 2.87
CA CYS A 33 -6.32 -13.22 2.75
C CYS A 33 -6.07 -14.18 1.58
N GLU A 34 -6.36 -15.47 1.81
CA GLU A 34 -6.67 -16.37 0.71
C GLU A 34 -7.89 -15.82 -0.03
N ARG A 35 -7.84 -15.85 -1.37
CA ARG A 35 -8.90 -15.30 -2.22
C ARG A 35 -10.25 -15.77 -1.68
N GLN A 36 -11.11 -14.82 -1.29
CA GLN A 36 -12.47 -15.15 -0.90
C GLN A 36 -13.10 -15.92 -2.06
N SER A 37 -13.76 -17.04 -1.73
CA SER A 37 -14.49 -17.90 -2.67
C SER A 37 -15.22 -17.08 -3.74
N PHE A 38 -15.38 -17.64 -4.95
CA PHE A 38 -16.17 -17.07 -6.06
C PHE A 38 -17.58 -16.58 -5.65
N SER A 39 -18.07 -16.99 -4.48
CA SER A 39 -19.33 -16.58 -3.88
C SER A 39 -19.33 -15.19 -3.23
N SER A 40 -18.18 -14.55 -3.01
CA SER A 40 -18.10 -13.19 -2.46
C SER A 40 -17.59 -12.21 -3.53
N PRO A 41 -18.32 -11.13 -3.82
CA PRO A 41 -17.89 -10.17 -4.84
C PRO A 41 -16.58 -9.49 -4.45
N PRO A 42 -15.62 -9.30 -5.38
CA PRO A 42 -14.34 -8.64 -5.10
C PRO A 42 -14.53 -7.11 -5.06
N ILE A 43 -15.22 -6.60 -4.04
CA ILE A 43 -15.57 -5.17 -3.94
C ILE A 43 -14.32 -4.31 -3.73
N ASP A 44 -13.38 -4.77 -2.90
CA ASP A 44 -12.18 -3.98 -2.57
C ASP A 44 -11.30 -3.73 -3.81
N PRO A 45 -11.01 -4.73 -4.66
CA PRO A 45 -10.36 -4.48 -5.95
C PRO A 45 -11.13 -3.50 -6.85
N LEU A 46 -12.46 -3.56 -6.87
CA LEU A 46 -13.28 -2.66 -7.71
C LEU A 46 -13.18 -1.20 -7.26
N ASN A 47 -13.04 -0.94 -5.95
CA ASN A 47 -12.85 0.39 -5.40
C ASN A 47 -11.55 1.08 -5.86
N LEU A 48 -10.61 0.30 -6.43
CA LEU A 48 -9.37 0.80 -7.00
C LEU A 48 -9.54 1.35 -8.43
N HIS A 49 -10.76 1.32 -8.96
CA HIS A 49 -11.06 1.88 -10.28
C HIS A 49 -10.72 3.37 -10.35
N GLY A 50 -9.98 3.75 -11.40
CA GLY A 50 -9.58 5.14 -11.64
C GLY A 50 -8.53 5.67 -10.67
N LYS A 51 -7.88 4.80 -9.88
CA LYS A 51 -6.79 5.19 -8.98
C LYS A 51 -5.43 5.07 -9.68
N TYR A 52 -4.51 5.95 -9.28
CA TYR A 52 -3.11 5.96 -9.74
C TYR A 52 -2.12 5.65 -8.61
N TRP A 53 -2.53 5.85 -7.35
CA TRP A 53 -1.76 5.43 -6.19
C TRP A 53 -2.68 4.71 -5.20
N VAL A 54 -2.21 3.57 -4.70
CA VAL A 54 -2.94 2.76 -3.74
C VAL A 54 -1.97 2.33 -2.64
N GLY A 55 -2.20 2.78 -1.41
CA GLY A 55 -1.33 2.52 -0.26
C GLY A 55 -1.96 1.58 0.77
N SER A 56 -1.13 0.82 1.48
CA SER A 56 -1.53 0.05 2.66
C SER A 56 -0.49 0.18 3.77
N SER A 57 -0.97 0.16 5.01
CA SER A 57 -0.11 0.00 6.18
C SER A 57 0.46 -1.42 6.26
N GLU A 58 1.32 -1.66 7.23
CA GLU A 58 1.97 -2.95 7.44
C GLU A 58 0.95 -4.09 7.63
N PRO A 59 1.20 -5.29 7.07
CA PRO A 59 0.43 -6.48 7.42
C PRO A 59 0.59 -6.82 8.91
N GLU A 60 -0.39 -7.51 9.48
CA GLU A 60 -0.26 -8.01 10.84
C GLU A 60 0.97 -8.91 11.00
N LYS A 61 1.56 -8.87 12.19
CA LYS A 61 2.71 -9.70 12.52
C LYS A 61 2.39 -11.17 12.26
N ASP A 62 3.31 -11.86 11.59
CA ASP A 62 3.21 -13.28 11.22
C ASP A 62 2.21 -13.63 10.10
N LYS A 63 1.67 -12.62 9.38
CA LYS A 63 0.89 -12.86 8.16
C LYS A 63 1.78 -12.83 6.91
N THR A 64 1.64 -13.85 6.09
CA THR A 64 2.29 -13.95 4.77
C THR A 64 1.43 -13.26 3.72
N ILE A 65 2.07 -12.48 2.85
CA ILE A 65 1.43 -11.85 1.68
C ILE A 65 1.19 -12.89 0.60
N ASN A 66 -0.02 -12.90 0.03
CA ASN A 66 -0.39 -13.74 -1.08
C ASN A 66 0.11 -13.14 -2.41
N ARG A 67 1.18 -13.71 -2.96
CA ARG A 67 1.80 -13.36 -4.24
C ARG A 67 0.83 -13.47 -5.40
N GLY A 68 -0.05 -14.47 -5.40
CA GLY A 68 -1.08 -14.62 -6.42
C GLY A 68 -2.01 -13.41 -6.47
N LEU A 69 -2.39 -12.91 -5.29
CA LEU A 69 -3.25 -11.75 -5.16
C LEU A 69 -2.51 -10.45 -5.48
N VAL A 70 -1.25 -10.30 -5.06
CA VAL A 70 -0.41 -9.17 -5.49
C VAL A 70 -0.34 -9.11 -7.01
N LYS A 71 -0.03 -10.23 -7.68
CA LYS A 71 0.01 -10.29 -9.15
C LYS A 71 -1.33 -9.99 -9.80
N PHE A 72 -2.44 -10.38 -9.18
CA PHE A 72 -3.77 -10.06 -9.69
C PHE A 72 -4.07 -8.56 -9.60
N LEU A 73 -3.69 -7.91 -8.50
CA LEU A 73 -3.93 -6.48 -8.27
C LEU A 73 -2.98 -5.59 -9.09
N THR A 74 -1.70 -5.95 -9.14
CA THR A 74 -0.67 -5.20 -9.89
C THR A 74 -0.57 -5.65 -11.34
N GLY A 75 -1.28 -6.70 -11.73
CA GLY A 75 -1.28 -7.23 -13.09
C GLY A 75 -2.01 -6.28 -14.03
N ASN A 76 -1.56 -6.23 -15.29
CA ASN A 76 -2.26 -5.51 -16.37
C ASN A 76 -3.48 -6.30 -16.89
N GLU A 77 -4.07 -7.15 -16.07
CA GLU A 77 -5.27 -7.92 -16.40
C GLU A 77 -6.53 -7.19 -15.93
N LYS A 78 -7.67 -7.52 -16.56
CA LYS A 78 -8.94 -6.92 -16.17
C LYS A 78 -9.45 -7.55 -14.89
N ILE A 79 -9.99 -6.72 -14.00
CA ILE A 79 -10.67 -7.16 -12.79
C ILE A 79 -12.17 -7.00 -13.02
N THR A 80 -12.92 -8.10 -12.99
CA THR A 80 -14.38 -8.09 -13.12
C THR A 80 -15.01 -8.50 -11.79
N GLY A 81 -16.06 -7.81 -11.39
CA GLY A 81 -16.84 -8.15 -10.21
C GLY A 81 -18.15 -7.37 -10.11
N LEU A 82 -18.76 -7.42 -8.94
CA LEU A 82 -20.06 -6.81 -8.66
C LEU A 82 -19.95 -5.96 -7.39
N TYR A 83 -20.52 -4.76 -7.40
CA TYR A 83 -20.73 -4.01 -6.17
C TYR A 83 -21.92 -4.59 -5.40
N ASN A 84 -21.92 -4.43 -4.08
CA ASN A 84 -23.04 -4.86 -3.24
C ASN A 84 -24.38 -4.31 -3.77
N TYR A 85 -25.38 -5.19 -3.86
CA TYR A 85 -26.74 -4.90 -4.31
C TYR A 85 -26.87 -4.40 -5.76
N GLN A 86 -25.82 -4.53 -6.59
CA GLN A 86 -25.92 -4.30 -8.03
C GLN A 86 -26.18 -5.62 -8.77
N ASN A 87 -26.81 -5.54 -9.94
CA ASN A 87 -27.07 -6.70 -10.83
C ASN A 87 -26.23 -6.64 -12.11
N THR A 88 -25.31 -5.69 -12.22
CA THR A 88 -24.49 -5.47 -13.41
C THR A 88 -23.03 -5.54 -13.02
N GLU A 89 -22.31 -6.46 -13.66
CA GLU A 89 -20.87 -6.58 -13.45
C GLU A 89 -20.13 -5.34 -13.96
N VAL A 90 -19.09 -4.97 -13.23
CA VAL A 90 -18.17 -3.90 -13.59
C VAL A 90 -16.82 -4.53 -13.88
N THR A 91 -16.24 -4.16 -15.01
CA THR A 91 -14.88 -4.54 -15.38
C THR A 91 -14.00 -3.31 -15.31
N ILE A 92 -12.89 -3.41 -14.59
CA ILE A 92 -11.92 -2.34 -14.40
C ILE A 92 -10.55 -2.77 -14.92
N TYR A 93 -9.74 -1.78 -15.28
CA TYR A 93 -8.34 -1.97 -15.62
C TYR A 93 -7.48 -1.32 -14.54
N PRO A 94 -6.58 -2.06 -13.88
CA PRO A 94 -5.65 -1.51 -12.90
C PRO A 94 -4.70 -0.50 -13.57
N HIS A 95 -4.63 0.72 -13.02
CA HIS A 95 -3.71 1.78 -13.46
C HIS A 95 -2.87 2.35 -12.32
N TYR A 96 -2.97 1.77 -11.12
CA TYR A 96 -2.34 2.26 -9.91
C TYR A 96 -0.97 1.65 -9.65
N SER A 97 -0.14 2.39 -8.92
CA SER A 97 1.02 1.83 -8.22
C SER A 97 0.62 1.43 -6.80
N LEU A 98 0.93 0.20 -6.40
CA LEU A 98 0.69 -0.31 -5.05
C LEU A 98 1.90 -0.04 -4.15
N GLU A 99 1.65 0.56 -2.99
CA GLU A 99 2.65 0.85 -1.96
C GLU A 99 2.29 0.15 -0.64
N LEU A 100 3.28 -0.46 0.01
CA LEU A 100 3.12 -1.15 1.28
C LEU A 100 4.16 -0.64 2.27
N GLN A 101 3.69 -0.02 3.34
CA GLN A 101 4.54 0.43 4.43
C GLN A 101 4.88 -0.72 5.35
N CYS A 102 6.15 -1.10 5.45
CA CYS A 102 6.59 -2.11 6.41
C CYS A 102 7.77 -1.61 7.26
N TYR A 103 7.88 -2.09 8.50
CA TYR A 103 9.10 -1.94 9.30
C TYR A 103 10.12 -3.01 8.94
N SER A 104 9.66 -4.22 8.62
CA SER A 104 10.48 -5.32 8.10
C SER A 104 9.94 -5.81 6.76
N ILE A 105 10.81 -6.36 5.91
CA ILE A 105 10.39 -6.95 4.64
C ILE A 105 9.41 -8.10 4.95
N PRO A 106 8.16 -8.05 4.45
CA PRO A 106 7.15 -9.07 4.73
C PRO A 106 7.48 -10.38 4.00
N SER A 107 7.05 -11.51 4.56
CA SER A 107 7.10 -12.79 3.86
C SER A 107 6.04 -12.82 2.75
N LEU A 108 6.41 -13.34 1.59
CA LEU A 108 5.48 -13.67 0.50
C LEU A 108 5.34 -15.20 0.42
N ASP A 109 4.17 -15.69 0.02
CA ASP A 109 3.99 -17.12 -0.22
C ASP A 109 4.81 -17.58 -1.45
N GLY A 110 5.46 -18.74 -1.30
CA GLY A 110 6.37 -19.29 -2.31
C GLY A 110 7.84 -19.00 -2.01
N ASP A 111 8.65 -18.91 -3.07
CA ASP A 111 10.12 -18.83 -3.00
C ASP A 111 10.59 -17.46 -2.48
N ASP A 112 11.67 -17.41 -1.69
CA ASP A 112 12.12 -16.21 -0.96
C ASP A 112 12.44 -15.00 -1.87
N ASN A 113 12.70 -15.25 -3.15
CA ASN A 113 12.96 -14.19 -4.14
C ASN A 113 11.69 -13.61 -4.78
N ALA A 114 10.51 -14.11 -4.45
CA ALA A 114 9.25 -13.79 -5.13
C ALA A 114 8.84 -12.32 -5.08
N ILE A 115 9.26 -11.56 -4.06
CA ILE A 115 8.96 -10.13 -3.94
C ILE A 115 9.66 -9.30 -5.03
N TRP A 116 10.83 -9.74 -5.48
CA TRP A 116 11.63 -9.04 -6.49
C TRP A 116 11.05 -9.14 -7.90
N ASP A 117 10.26 -10.18 -8.15
CA ASP A 117 9.55 -10.39 -9.41
C ASP A 117 8.39 -9.38 -9.60
N VAL A 118 7.80 -8.93 -8.50
CA VAL A 118 6.54 -8.16 -8.50
C VAL A 118 6.68 -6.75 -7.94
N GLY A 119 7.80 -6.45 -7.27
CA GLY A 119 7.97 -5.19 -6.56
C GLY A 119 9.41 -4.69 -6.44
N ARG A 120 9.55 -3.60 -5.71
CA ARG A 120 10.80 -2.94 -5.37
C ARG A 120 10.79 -2.54 -3.90
N ILE A 121 11.91 -2.76 -3.23
CA ILE A 121 12.11 -2.36 -1.84
C ILE A 121 12.77 -0.98 -1.83
N ILE A 122 12.20 -0.04 -1.07
CA ILE A 122 12.73 1.30 -0.88
C ILE A 122 13.08 1.46 0.60
N ASP A 123 14.37 1.58 0.87
CA ASP A 123 14.88 1.76 2.23
C ASP A 123 14.84 3.23 2.64
N PHE A 124 14.13 3.51 3.73
CA PHE A 124 14.08 4.84 4.34
C PHE A 124 15.16 4.92 5.40
N VAL A 125 16.37 5.26 4.98
CA VAL A 125 17.57 5.27 5.84
C VAL A 125 17.62 6.45 6.81
N PHE A 126 16.89 7.53 6.53
CA PHE A 126 16.92 8.74 7.35
C PHE A 126 15.97 8.67 8.55
N GLU A 127 16.45 9.11 9.70
CA GLU A 127 15.65 9.30 10.91
C GLU A 127 15.48 10.81 11.21
N PHE A 128 14.24 11.24 11.47
CA PHE A 128 13.93 12.63 11.77
C PHE A 128 13.82 12.87 13.29
N VAL A 129 14.80 13.57 13.86
CA VAL A 129 14.95 13.78 15.30
C VAL A 129 15.10 15.27 15.63
N ASP A 130 14.93 15.63 16.90
CA ASP A 130 15.02 17.03 17.33
C ASP A 130 16.47 17.56 17.34
N SER A 131 17.42 16.70 17.71
CA SER A 131 18.86 17.00 17.77
C SER A 131 19.66 15.97 16.98
N PRO A 132 19.86 16.15 15.66
CA PRO A 132 20.58 15.19 14.83
C PRO A 132 22.07 15.16 15.17
N VAL A 133 22.60 13.96 15.39
CA VAL A 133 24.03 13.71 15.68
C VAL A 133 24.64 12.74 14.66
N GLY A 134 23.86 11.76 14.20
CA GLY A 134 24.30 10.76 13.23
C GLY A 134 24.22 11.22 11.77
N GLU A 135 24.97 10.54 10.89
CA GLU A 135 25.01 10.79 9.45
C GLU A 135 23.63 10.73 8.79
N TYR A 136 22.80 9.77 9.20
CA TYR A 136 21.44 9.56 8.70
C TYR A 136 20.37 10.25 9.54
N GLN A 137 20.73 11.15 10.45
CA GLN A 137 19.76 11.92 11.22
C GLN A 137 19.50 13.28 10.59
N ARG A 138 18.23 13.68 10.57
CA ARG A 138 17.80 14.99 10.08
C ARG A 138 16.93 15.68 11.12
N LYS A 139 16.96 17.01 11.14
CA LYS A 139 16.12 17.78 12.06
C LYS A 139 14.66 17.61 11.68
N ILE A 140 13.81 17.27 12.63
CA ILE A 140 12.37 17.12 12.38
C ILE A 140 11.67 18.46 12.18
N ASP A 141 10.85 18.55 11.13
CA ASP A 141 9.85 19.62 10.97
C ASP A 141 8.47 19.08 11.37
N ARG A 142 7.97 19.50 12.52
CA ARG A 142 6.65 19.10 13.05
C ARG A 142 5.48 19.82 12.36
N THR A 143 5.75 20.83 11.55
CA THR A 143 4.74 21.58 10.80
C THR A 143 4.47 20.99 9.41
N LEU A 144 5.24 19.97 9.02
CA LEU A 144 5.24 19.42 7.67
C LEU A 144 3.88 18.84 7.26
N GLU A 145 3.18 18.15 8.16
CA GLU A 145 1.84 17.63 7.89
C GLU A 145 0.81 18.74 7.66
N SER A 146 0.90 19.83 8.42
CA SER A 146 0.02 20.99 8.24
C SER A 146 0.29 21.68 6.89
N LYS A 147 1.55 21.77 6.48
CA LYS A 147 1.94 22.32 5.17
C LYS A 147 1.47 21.45 4.01
N ALA A 148 1.45 20.13 4.17
CA ALA A 148 1.01 19.20 3.14
C ALA A 148 -0.50 19.27 2.84
N LYS A 149 -1.30 19.85 3.75
CA LYS A 149 -2.76 19.98 3.62
C LYS A 149 -3.24 21.38 3.22
N ALA A 150 -2.32 22.34 3.09
CA ALA A 150 -2.61 23.74 2.75
C ALA A 150 -2.47 23.97 1.24
#